data_AF-A0AAX2JBD4-F1
#
_entry.id   AF-A0AAX2JBD4-F1
#
_cell.length_a   1.000
_cell.length_b   1.000
_cell.length_c   1.000
_cell.angle_alpha   90.00
_cell.angle_beta   90.00
_cell.angle_gamma   90.00
#
_symmetry.space_group_name_H-M   'P 1'
#
loop_
_entity.id
_entity.type
_entity.pdbx_description
1 polymer ?
#
loop_
_entity_poly.entity_id
_entity_poly.type
_entity_poly.pdbx_seq_one_letter_code
_entity_poly.pdbx_strand_id
1 'polypeptide(L)'
;MGKKINPEEYVGQEFVNKIGERYKVLKYLFKEKLNYCFDIEFMGTGNLQMATLNQIRNNTCFDLLERKKLKRIKTELQLRERTRLVNKAKNTCVIPNNLRYKNVLSIDLSTTSTGIAYSKNGTIVRWKTIKSDYIDFRERGLEIVKQLVEILEKGMIDVVILEDVYLGLNSDVLTKLSEVRGMLTYHIKKLNLDLLLVPAVLWKHRIEGVPTHRQEQKEFMMKKFFEYTEVEADSDDSADAYMMLRACLGG
;
A
#
# COMPACT_ATOMS: atom_id res chain seq x y z
N MET A 1 -4.15 1.05 55.31
CA MET A 1 -2.91 0.25 55.19
C MET A 1 -3.09 -0.74 54.05
N GLY A 2 -2.40 -0.55 52.91
CA GLY A 2 -2.47 -1.52 51.82
C GLY A 2 -1.77 -2.82 52.21
N LYS A 3 -2.37 -3.98 51.87
CA LYS A 3 -1.72 -5.29 52.05
C LYS A 3 -0.32 -5.25 51.43
N LYS A 4 0.70 -5.57 52.23
CA LYS A 4 2.07 -5.74 51.74
C LYS A 4 2.06 -6.92 50.77
N ILE A 5 2.28 -6.65 49.49
CA ILE A 5 2.31 -7.68 48.44
C ILE A 5 3.54 -8.55 48.66
N ASN A 6 3.35 -9.87 48.77
CA ASN A 6 4.43 -10.86 48.77
C ASN A 6 4.61 -11.41 47.33
N PRO A 7 5.71 -11.10 46.63
CA PRO A 7 5.92 -11.54 45.25
C PRO A 7 6.00 -13.07 45.09
N GLU A 8 6.53 -13.77 46.09
CA GLU A 8 6.71 -15.22 46.04
C GLU A 8 5.38 -15.98 45.93
N GLU A 9 4.26 -15.39 46.34
CA GLU A 9 2.94 -16.01 46.19
C GLU A 9 2.58 -16.24 44.72
N TYR A 10 3.10 -15.44 43.80
CA TYR A 10 2.80 -15.55 42.37
C TYR A 10 3.62 -16.66 41.70
N VAL A 11 4.75 -17.06 42.30
CA VAL A 11 5.65 -18.06 41.73
C VAL A 11 4.95 -19.42 41.70
N GLY A 12 5.01 -20.10 40.55
CA GLY A 12 4.35 -21.37 40.31
C GLY A 12 2.89 -21.27 39.86
N GLN A 13 2.25 -20.09 39.95
CA GLN A 13 0.88 -19.91 39.49
C GLN A 13 0.79 -19.80 37.97
N GLU A 14 -0.35 -20.26 37.44
CA GLU A 14 -0.72 -20.16 36.03
C GLU A 14 -1.76 -19.07 35.82
N PHE A 15 -1.62 -18.33 34.72
CA PHE A 15 -2.50 -17.25 34.33
C PHE A 15 -2.89 -17.40 32.86
N VAL A 16 -4.00 -16.75 32.50
CA VAL A 16 -4.48 -16.66 31.13
C VAL A 16 -4.58 -15.19 30.76
N ASN A 17 -3.95 -14.79 29.66
CA ASN A 17 -4.03 -13.40 29.22
C ASN A 17 -5.35 -13.09 28.48
N LYS A 18 -5.54 -11.83 28.09
CA LYS A 18 -6.76 -11.34 27.41
C LYS A 18 -7.10 -12.05 26.08
N ILE A 19 -6.16 -12.75 25.46
CA ILE A 19 -6.39 -13.46 24.20
C ILE A 19 -6.35 -14.98 24.36
N GLY A 20 -6.34 -15.49 25.60
CA GLY A 20 -6.40 -16.91 25.89
C GLY A 20 -5.06 -17.65 25.97
N GLU A 21 -3.91 -16.96 25.86
CA GLU A 21 -2.60 -17.60 26.01
C GLU A 21 -2.35 -17.91 27.49
N ARG A 22 -1.97 -19.16 27.79
CA ARG A 22 -1.62 -19.60 29.15
C ARG A 22 -0.13 -19.41 29.41
N TYR A 23 0.21 -18.89 30.58
CA TYR A 23 1.59 -18.74 31.02
C TYR A 23 1.74 -19.02 32.51
N LYS A 24 2.94 -19.47 32.90
CA LYS A 24 3.31 -19.77 34.29
C LYS A 24 4.35 -18.78 34.78
N VAL A 25 4.22 -18.32 36.02
CA VAL A 25 5.25 -17.53 36.69
C VAL A 25 6.33 -18.47 37.22
N LEU A 26 7.56 -18.32 36.77
CA LEU A 26 8.66 -19.22 37.11
C LEU A 26 9.43 -18.78 38.34
N LYS A 27 9.75 -17.48 38.42
CA LYS A 27 10.50 -16.91 39.54
C LYS A 27 10.29 -15.41 39.64
N TYR A 28 10.37 -14.92 40.87
CA TYR A 28 10.54 -13.51 41.14
C TYR A 28 11.98 -13.08 40.78
N LEU A 29 12.12 -11.89 40.18
CA LEU A 29 13.42 -11.34 39.77
C LEU A 29 13.86 -10.20 40.68
N PHE A 30 13.17 -9.08 40.60
CA PHE A 30 13.48 -7.86 41.34
C PHE A 30 12.27 -6.93 41.38
N LYS A 31 12.35 -5.88 42.19
CA LYS A 31 11.37 -4.79 42.21
C LYS A 31 11.93 -3.60 41.43
N GLU A 32 11.20 -3.15 40.42
CA GLU A 32 11.52 -1.94 39.66
C GLU A 32 10.54 -0.82 40.04
N LYS A 33 11.06 0.25 40.67
CA LYS A 33 10.26 1.36 41.21
C LYS A 33 9.12 0.86 42.13
N LEU A 34 7.89 0.87 41.64
CA LEU A 34 6.68 0.46 42.37
C LEU A 34 6.12 -0.90 41.91
N ASN A 35 6.82 -1.64 41.05
CA ASN A 35 6.31 -2.86 40.42
C ASN A 35 7.27 -4.05 40.61
N TYR A 36 6.73 -5.26 40.68
CA TYR A 36 7.51 -6.49 40.85
C TYR A 36 7.68 -7.18 39.50
N CYS A 37 8.90 -7.61 39.18
CA CYS A 37 9.23 -8.26 37.92
C CYS A 37 9.45 -9.75 38.13
N PHE A 38 8.97 -10.55 37.18
CA PHE A 38 9.02 -12.01 37.21
C PHE A 38 9.47 -12.55 35.86
N ASP A 39 10.11 -13.71 35.86
CA ASP A 39 10.20 -14.53 34.66
C ASP A 39 8.91 -15.34 34.52
N ILE A 40 8.34 -15.32 33.32
CA ILE A 40 7.18 -16.12 32.94
C ILE A 40 7.51 -17.01 31.75
N GLU A 41 6.82 -18.14 31.66
CA GLU A 41 6.90 -19.08 30.55
C GLU A 41 5.52 -19.26 29.91
N PHE A 42 5.43 -19.09 28.59
CA PHE A 42 4.19 -19.40 27.87
C PHE A 42 4.08 -20.90 27.62
N MET A 43 3.03 -21.52 28.15
CA MET A 43 2.87 -22.98 28.13
C MET A 43 2.70 -23.55 26.71
N GLY A 44 2.18 -22.75 25.77
CA GLY A 44 1.97 -23.17 24.39
C GLY A 44 3.25 -23.19 23.54
N THR A 45 4.27 -22.42 23.92
CA THR A 45 5.46 -22.16 23.09
C THR A 45 6.78 -22.45 23.81
N GLY A 46 6.76 -22.52 25.15
CA GLY A 46 7.96 -22.58 25.99
C GLY A 46 8.74 -21.26 26.03
N ASN A 47 8.20 -20.17 25.49
CA ASN A 47 8.91 -18.90 25.43
C ASN A 47 9.02 -18.26 26.80
N LEU A 48 10.24 -17.88 27.18
CA LEU A 48 10.55 -17.16 28.40
C LEU A 48 10.57 -15.65 28.16
N GLN A 49 9.93 -14.89 29.05
CA GLN A 49 10.05 -13.44 29.06
C GLN A 49 9.86 -12.86 30.46
N MET A 50 10.38 -11.65 30.65
CA MET A 50 10.09 -10.88 31.85
C MET A 50 8.69 -10.25 31.76
N ALA A 51 7.94 -10.34 32.86
CA ALA A 51 6.66 -9.64 33.03
C ALA A 51 6.59 -8.95 34.38
N THR A 52 5.90 -7.81 34.42
CA THR A 52 5.63 -7.10 35.66
C THR A 52 4.33 -7.56 36.32
N LEU A 53 4.20 -7.38 37.64
CA LEU A 53 3.00 -7.74 38.40
C LEU A 53 1.76 -7.06 37.84
N ASN A 54 1.87 -5.79 37.45
CA ASN A 54 0.77 -5.08 36.81
C ASN A 54 0.36 -5.73 35.48
N GLN A 55 1.32 -6.20 34.68
CA GLN A 55 0.98 -6.89 33.44
C GLN A 55 0.26 -8.22 33.70
N ILE A 56 0.69 -8.94 34.74
CA ILE A 56 0.06 -10.20 35.18
C ILE A 56 -1.36 -9.93 35.65
N ARG A 57 -1.56 -9.00 36.60
CA ARG A 57 -2.88 -8.65 37.14
C ARG A 57 -3.86 -8.13 36.09
N ASN A 58 -3.35 -7.41 35.10
CA ASN A 58 -4.16 -6.85 34.02
C ASN A 58 -4.32 -7.81 32.83
N ASN A 59 -3.81 -9.05 32.92
CA ASN A 59 -3.87 -10.07 31.86
C ASN A 59 -3.27 -9.58 30.52
N THR A 60 -2.18 -8.82 30.59
CA THR A 60 -1.50 -8.16 29.45
C THR A 60 -0.11 -8.73 29.15
N CYS A 61 0.21 -9.89 29.72
CA CYS A 61 1.41 -10.64 29.35
C CYS A 61 1.13 -11.40 28.05
N PHE A 62 1.65 -10.91 26.93
CA PHE A 62 1.53 -11.56 25.63
C PHE A 62 2.84 -12.21 25.22
N ASP A 63 2.79 -13.32 24.48
CA ASP A 63 4.00 -13.95 23.95
C ASP A 63 4.62 -13.08 22.84
N LEU A 64 5.56 -12.22 23.22
CA LEU A 64 6.17 -11.27 22.28
C LEU A 64 7.09 -11.97 21.27
N LEU A 65 7.69 -13.10 21.65
CA LEU A 65 8.60 -13.85 20.79
C LEU A 65 7.81 -14.54 19.67
N GLU A 66 6.73 -15.25 20.02
CA GLU A 66 5.88 -15.91 19.02
C GLU A 66 5.20 -14.89 18.11
N ARG A 67 4.71 -13.76 18.65
CA ARG A 67 4.14 -12.67 17.84
C ARG A 67 5.13 -12.08 16.85
N LYS A 68 6.39 -11.85 17.25
CA LYS A 68 7.45 -11.38 16.34
C LYS A 68 7.71 -12.39 15.23
N LYS A 69 7.79 -13.68 15.58
CA LYS A 69 7.97 -14.78 14.62
C LYS A 69 6.82 -14.87 13.62
N LEU A 70 5.57 -14.86 14.08
CA LEU A 70 4.37 -14.87 13.24
C LEU A 70 4.31 -13.64 12.31
N LYS A 71 4.65 -12.45 12.83
CA LYS A 71 4.73 -11.23 12.01
C LYS A 71 5.77 -11.40 10.90
N ARG A 72 6.96 -11.91 11.21
CA ARG A 72 8.02 -12.18 10.22
C ARG A 72 7.55 -13.17 9.14
N ILE A 73 6.97 -14.30 9.54
CA ILE A 73 6.45 -15.32 8.60
C ILE A 73 5.39 -14.71 7.68
N LYS A 74 4.47 -13.92 8.24
CA LYS A 74 3.43 -13.22 7.46
C LYS A 74 4.06 -12.28 6.42
N THR A 75 5.07 -11.49 6.82
CA THR A 75 5.80 -10.61 5.90
C THR A 75 6.52 -11.41 4.81
N GLU A 76 7.20 -12.51 5.15
CA GLU A 76 7.88 -13.37 4.16
C GLU A 76 6.89 -13.99 3.15
N LEU A 77 5.73 -14.44 3.61
CA LEU A 77 4.66 -14.95 2.72
C LEU A 77 4.14 -13.87 1.78
N GLN A 78 3.90 -12.65 2.27
CA GLN A 78 3.47 -11.51 1.45
C GLN A 78 4.53 -11.14 0.40
N LEU A 79 5.81 -11.16 0.76
CA LEU A 79 6.91 -10.88 -0.18
C LEU A 79 7.02 -11.95 -1.27
N ARG A 80 6.86 -13.23 -0.90
CA ARG A 80 6.83 -14.34 -1.88
C ARG A 80 5.65 -14.19 -2.85
N GLU A 81 4.48 -13.86 -2.33
CA GLU A 81 3.30 -13.61 -3.17
C GLU A 81 3.51 -12.43 -4.12
N ARG A 82 4.03 -11.30 -3.61
CA ARG A 82 4.38 -10.12 -4.44
C ARG A 82 5.36 -10.48 -5.54
N THR A 83 6.41 -11.23 -5.21
CA THR A 83 7.42 -11.68 -6.19
C THR A 83 6.79 -12.54 -7.27
N ARG A 84 5.91 -13.47 -6.90
CA ARG A 84 5.15 -14.30 -7.84
C ARG A 84 4.28 -13.44 -8.78
N LEU A 85 3.55 -12.47 -8.23
CA LEU A 85 2.69 -11.58 -9.00
C LEU A 85 3.50 -10.71 -9.97
N VAL A 86 4.67 -10.23 -9.55
CA VAL A 86 5.55 -9.44 -10.42
C VAL A 86 6.13 -10.29 -11.54
N ASN A 87 6.58 -11.51 -11.26
CA ASN A 87 7.09 -12.41 -12.30
C ASN A 87 5.99 -12.74 -13.32
N LYS A 88 4.75 -12.94 -12.87
CA LYS A 88 3.60 -13.08 -13.77
C LYS A 88 3.40 -11.82 -14.62
N ALA A 89 3.44 -10.64 -14.02
CA ALA A 89 3.26 -9.37 -14.73
C ALA A 89 4.38 -9.08 -15.74
N LYS A 90 5.64 -9.43 -15.44
CA LYS A 90 6.77 -9.29 -16.36
C LYS A 90 6.63 -10.15 -17.62
N ASN A 91 5.91 -11.28 -17.51
CA ASN A 91 5.64 -12.15 -18.66
C ASN A 91 4.51 -11.60 -19.56
N THR A 92 3.66 -10.71 -19.05
CA THR A 92 2.49 -10.19 -19.78
C THR A 92 2.63 -8.73 -20.21
N CYS A 93 3.49 -7.95 -19.55
CA CYS A 93 3.70 -6.53 -19.82
C CYS A 93 5.19 -6.22 -19.92
N VAL A 94 5.59 -5.65 -21.05
CA VAL A 94 6.95 -5.13 -21.29
C VAL A 94 6.86 -3.62 -21.41
N ILE A 95 7.52 -2.91 -20.49
CA ILE A 95 7.63 -1.45 -20.54
C ILE A 95 8.75 -1.08 -21.53
N PRO A 96 8.48 -0.37 -22.64
CA PRO A 96 9.49 -0.08 -23.65
C PRO A 96 10.60 0.85 -23.14
N ASN A 97 11.86 0.52 -23.45
CA ASN A 97 13.02 1.32 -23.04
C ASN A 97 13.10 2.68 -23.74
N ASN A 98 12.39 2.87 -24.87
CA ASN A 98 12.38 4.11 -25.62
C ASN A 98 11.32 5.12 -25.14
N LEU A 99 10.54 4.82 -24.08
CA LEU A 99 9.55 5.75 -23.53
C LEU A 99 10.17 7.11 -23.14
N ARG A 100 11.44 7.13 -22.69
CA ARG A 100 12.16 8.36 -22.36
C ARG A 100 12.41 9.31 -23.55
N TYR A 101 12.20 8.84 -24.78
CA TYR A 101 12.33 9.66 -26.00
C TYR A 101 10.98 10.04 -26.59
N LYS A 102 9.89 9.76 -25.88
CA LYS A 102 8.53 10.04 -26.30
C LYS A 102 7.89 11.04 -25.34
N ASN A 103 6.81 11.65 -25.80
CA ASN A 103 5.89 12.38 -24.94
C ASN A 103 4.85 11.40 -24.39
N VAL A 104 4.78 11.31 -23.07
CA VAL A 104 4.03 10.25 -22.39
C VAL A 104 3.05 10.85 -21.41
N LEU A 105 1.80 10.42 -21.48
CA LEU A 105 0.78 10.74 -20.49
C LEU A 105 0.47 9.49 -19.65
N SER A 106 0.71 9.58 -18.34
CA SER A 106 0.29 8.57 -17.36
C SER A 106 -1.03 9.00 -16.74
N ILE A 107 -1.97 8.06 -16.62
CA ILE A 107 -3.30 8.32 -16.06
C ILE A 107 -3.60 7.23 -15.03
N ASP A 108 -3.78 7.65 -13.77
CA ASP A 108 -4.36 6.82 -12.71
C ASP A 108 -5.88 6.97 -12.76
N LEU A 109 -6.52 6.10 -13.54
CA LEU A 109 -7.93 6.22 -13.88
C LEU A 109 -8.83 5.76 -12.72
N SER A 110 -9.79 6.60 -12.35
CA SER A 110 -10.82 6.25 -11.37
C SER A 110 -12.17 6.89 -11.71
N THR A 111 -13.25 6.38 -11.11
CA THR A 111 -14.63 6.79 -11.40
C THR A 111 -15.06 8.08 -10.68
N THR A 112 -14.19 8.66 -9.86
CA THR A 112 -14.48 9.84 -9.03
C THR A 112 -13.44 10.94 -9.20
N SER A 113 -12.18 10.57 -9.23
CA SER A 113 -11.03 11.45 -9.29
C SER A 113 -9.95 10.71 -10.07
N THR A 114 -9.33 11.37 -11.04
CA THR A 114 -8.33 10.76 -11.93
C THR A 114 -7.08 11.60 -11.92
N GLY A 115 -5.97 11.00 -11.52
CA GLY A 115 -4.66 11.64 -11.57
C GLY A 115 -4.05 11.53 -12.95
N ILE A 116 -3.36 12.57 -13.39
CA ILE A 116 -2.55 12.54 -14.61
C ILE A 116 -1.17 13.12 -14.38
N ALA A 117 -0.19 12.60 -15.11
CA ALA A 117 1.15 13.17 -15.21
C ALA A 117 1.64 13.09 -16.65
N TYR A 118 2.28 14.16 -17.12
CA TYR A 118 2.80 14.29 -18.48
C TYR A 118 4.31 14.46 -18.48
N SER A 119 4.96 13.67 -19.31
CA SER A 119 6.38 13.77 -19.62
C SER A 119 6.60 14.26 -21.04
N LYS A 120 7.53 15.19 -21.19
CA LYS A 120 8.09 15.61 -22.47
C LYS A 120 9.50 15.05 -22.59
N ASN A 121 9.73 14.10 -23.49
CA ASN A 121 11.02 13.44 -23.71
C ASN A 121 11.69 12.97 -22.40
N GLY A 122 10.98 12.20 -21.59
CA GLY A 122 11.51 11.59 -20.37
C GLY A 122 11.54 12.50 -19.14
N THR A 123 11.31 13.80 -19.30
CA THR A 123 11.19 14.74 -18.15
C THR A 123 9.72 14.95 -17.83
N ILE A 124 9.30 14.69 -16.59
CA ILE A 124 7.93 14.96 -16.13
C ILE A 124 7.78 16.46 -15.87
N VAL A 125 6.84 17.11 -16.55
CA VAL A 125 6.72 18.58 -16.55
C VAL A 125 5.37 19.10 -16.07
N ARG A 126 4.35 18.24 -16.01
CA ARG A 126 3.00 18.60 -15.57
C ARG A 126 2.34 17.41 -14.88
N TRP A 127 1.49 17.69 -13.91
CA TRP A 127 0.59 16.75 -13.27
C TRP A 127 -0.64 17.52 -12.77
N LYS A 128 -1.77 16.83 -12.64
CA LYS A 128 -2.99 17.36 -11.99
C LYS A 128 -3.97 16.23 -11.68
N THR A 129 -4.99 16.56 -10.92
CA THR A 129 -6.17 15.73 -10.70
C THR A 129 -7.35 16.28 -11.49
N ILE A 130 -8.12 15.39 -12.11
CA ILE A 130 -9.40 15.68 -12.77
C ILE A 130 -10.50 15.09 -11.90
N LYS A 131 -11.49 15.91 -11.53
CA LYS A 131 -12.62 15.51 -10.69
C LYS A 131 -13.93 15.88 -11.36
N SER A 132 -15.00 15.19 -10.97
CA SER A 132 -16.36 15.50 -11.39
C SER A 132 -17.32 15.35 -10.22
N ASP A 133 -18.21 16.31 -10.06
CA ASP A 133 -19.17 16.38 -8.95
C ASP A 133 -20.51 15.70 -9.27
N TYR A 134 -20.67 15.09 -10.46
CA TYR A 134 -21.90 14.37 -10.80
C TYR A 134 -22.15 13.21 -9.83
N ILE A 135 -23.41 12.92 -9.52
CA ILE A 135 -23.79 11.82 -8.63
C ILE A 135 -23.75 10.49 -9.38
N ASP A 136 -24.25 10.46 -10.62
CA ASP A 136 -24.21 9.27 -11.48
C ASP A 136 -22.77 8.99 -11.96
N PHE A 137 -22.36 7.72 -11.91
CA PHE A 137 -20.98 7.36 -12.23
C PHE A 137 -20.68 7.40 -13.74
N ARG A 138 -21.67 7.21 -14.60
CA ARG A 138 -21.48 7.28 -16.06
C ARG A 138 -21.37 8.72 -16.50
N GLU A 139 -22.18 9.61 -15.93
CA GLU A 139 -22.04 11.06 -16.15
C GLU A 139 -20.68 11.57 -15.65
N ARG A 140 -20.25 11.18 -14.43
CA ARG A 140 -18.88 11.49 -13.95
C ARG A 140 -17.82 10.94 -14.88
N GLY A 141 -17.92 9.67 -15.25
CA GLY A 141 -16.95 8.99 -16.11
C GLY A 141 -16.85 9.65 -17.48
N LEU A 142 -17.99 10.02 -18.08
CA LEU A 142 -18.06 10.75 -19.34
C LEU A 142 -17.38 12.13 -19.22
N GLU A 143 -17.64 12.88 -18.15
CA GLU A 143 -17.02 14.19 -17.93
C GLU A 143 -15.50 14.10 -17.75
N ILE A 144 -15.03 13.17 -16.92
CA ILE A 144 -13.59 12.90 -16.75
C ILE A 144 -12.96 12.53 -18.11
N VAL A 145 -13.60 11.64 -18.88
CA VAL A 145 -13.10 11.22 -20.19
C VAL A 145 -13.09 12.40 -21.17
N LYS A 146 -14.10 13.26 -21.21
CA LYS A 146 -14.11 14.46 -22.08
C LYS A 146 -12.90 15.34 -21.81
N GLN A 147 -12.62 15.64 -20.54
CA GLN A 147 -11.45 16.45 -20.17
C GLN A 147 -10.13 15.77 -20.52
N LEU A 148 -10.04 14.44 -20.37
CA LEU A 148 -8.88 13.68 -20.81
C LEU A 148 -8.72 13.75 -22.34
N VAL A 149 -9.79 13.59 -23.10
CA VAL A 149 -9.79 13.66 -24.57
C VAL A 149 -9.30 15.02 -25.05
N GLU A 150 -9.73 16.12 -24.43
CA GLU A 150 -9.19 17.44 -24.77
C GLU A 150 -7.67 17.53 -24.56
N ILE A 151 -7.14 16.88 -23.51
CA ILE A 151 -5.69 16.82 -23.25
C ILE A 151 -5.01 15.93 -24.30
N LEU A 152 -5.62 14.81 -24.68
CA LEU A 152 -5.09 13.91 -25.73
C LEU A 152 -5.05 14.59 -27.10
N GLU A 153 -6.05 15.41 -27.43
CA GLU A 153 -6.15 16.12 -28.71
C GLU A 153 -5.21 17.32 -28.81
N LYS A 154 -5.06 18.08 -27.72
CA LYS A 154 -4.21 19.29 -27.67
C LYS A 154 -2.76 18.97 -27.33
N GLY A 155 -2.53 17.89 -26.58
CA GLY A 155 -1.22 17.46 -26.15
C GLY A 155 -0.46 16.78 -27.27
N MET A 156 0.82 17.11 -27.41
CA MET A 156 1.73 16.33 -28.26
C MET A 156 2.06 15.00 -27.57
N ILE A 157 1.10 14.09 -27.47
CA ILE A 157 1.26 12.80 -26.76
C ILE A 157 1.52 11.70 -27.78
N ASP A 158 2.51 10.85 -27.52
CA ASP A 158 2.79 9.67 -28.33
C ASP A 158 2.25 8.40 -27.68
N VAL A 159 2.33 8.33 -26.33
CA VAL A 159 1.96 7.14 -25.55
C VAL A 159 1.12 7.52 -24.35
N VAL A 160 0.05 6.77 -24.12
CA VAL A 160 -0.72 6.78 -22.88
C VAL A 160 -0.39 5.55 -22.04
N ILE A 161 -0.10 5.75 -20.77
CA ILE A 161 0.10 4.69 -19.77
C ILE A 161 -1.11 4.67 -18.85
N LEU A 162 -1.74 3.49 -18.71
CA LEU A 162 -2.79 3.23 -17.72
C LEU A 162 -2.37 2.11 -16.78
N GLU A 163 -2.81 2.19 -15.53
CA GLU A 163 -2.78 1.02 -14.65
C GLU A 163 -3.74 -0.06 -15.19
N ASP A 164 -3.28 -1.31 -15.23
CA ASP A 164 -4.13 -2.42 -15.62
C ASP A 164 -5.12 -2.78 -14.49
N VAL A 165 -6.34 -3.11 -14.88
CA VAL A 165 -7.45 -3.30 -13.95
C VAL A 165 -7.27 -4.60 -13.17
N TYR A 166 -7.20 -4.48 -11.85
CA TYR A 166 -7.01 -5.62 -10.97
C TYR A 166 -8.30 -6.48 -10.85
N LEU A 167 -8.24 -7.74 -11.29
CA LEU A 167 -9.37 -8.67 -11.26
C LEU A 167 -9.88 -9.03 -9.85
N GLY A 168 -9.13 -8.73 -8.79
CA GLY A 168 -9.57 -8.95 -7.40
C GLY A 168 -10.36 -7.78 -6.80
N LEU A 169 -10.77 -6.80 -7.60
CA LEU A 169 -11.69 -5.75 -7.19
C LEU A 169 -13.12 -6.31 -6.97
N ASN A 170 -13.92 -5.60 -6.18
CA ASN A 170 -15.35 -5.87 -6.11
C ASN A 170 -15.96 -5.76 -7.52
N SER A 171 -16.86 -6.68 -7.87
CA SER A 171 -17.46 -6.77 -9.20
C SER A 171 -18.14 -5.46 -9.66
N ASP A 172 -18.74 -4.70 -8.74
CA ASP A 172 -19.34 -3.39 -9.04
C ASP A 172 -18.28 -2.35 -9.42
N VAL A 173 -17.20 -2.24 -8.64
CA VAL A 173 -16.08 -1.34 -8.92
C VAL A 173 -15.39 -1.73 -10.22
N LEU A 174 -15.17 -3.03 -10.43
CA LEU A 174 -14.57 -3.57 -11.65
C LEU A 174 -15.40 -3.22 -12.89
N THR A 175 -16.72 -3.38 -12.81
CA THR A 175 -17.63 -3.06 -13.92
C THR A 175 -17.59 -1.56 -14.24
N LYS A 176 -17.74 -0.70 -13.23
CA LYS A 176 -17.73 0.76 -13.41
C LYS A 176 -16.40 1.25 -13.99
N LEU A 177 -15.27 0.78 -13.46
CA LEU A 177 -13.96 1.17 -13.95
C LEU A 177 -13.71 0.66 -15.38
N SER A 178 -14.19 -0.54 -15.71
CA SER A 178 -14.08 -1.10 -17.06
C SER A 178 -14.88 -0.32 -18.09
N GLU A 179 -16.09 0.16 -17.75
CA GLU A 179 -16.87 1.04 -18.62
C GLU A 179 -16.09 2.33 -18.93
N VAL A 180 -15.57 3.02 -17.91
CA VAL A 180 -14.81 4.27 -18.08
C VAL A 180 -13.49 4.04 -18.85
N ARG A 181 -12.78 2.96 -18.54
CA ARG A 181 -11.57 2.56 -19.29
C ARG A 181 -11.89 2.29 -20.75
N GLY A 182 -13.02 1.64 -21.04
CA GLY A 182 -13.48 1.38 -22.40
C GLY A 182 -13.71 2.67 -23.19
N MET A 183 -14.42 3.64 -22.59
CA MET A 183 -14.63 4.97 -23.19
C MET A 183 -13.29 5.66 -23.51
N LEU A 184 -12.38 5.73 -22.54
CA LEU A 184 -11.07 6.34 -22.75
C LEU A 184 -10.25 5.61 -23.82
N THR A 185 -10.23 4.28 -23.79
CA THR A 185 -9.47 3.44 -24.74
C THR A 185 -9.94 3.66 -26.17
N TYR A 186 -11.25 3.80 -26.39
CA TYR A 186 -11.80 4.13 -27.70
C TYR A 186 -11.19 5.44 -28.24
N HIS A 187 -11.14 6.50 -27.44
CA HIS A 187 -10.57 7.77 -27.85
C HIS A 187 -9.05 7.71 -28.10
N ILE A 188 -8.30 7.03 -27.22
CA ILE A 188 -6.85 6.83 -27.39
C ILE A 188 -6.58 6.16 -28.75
N LYS A 189 -7.33 5.11 -29.10
CA LYS A 189 -7.19 4.41 -30.39
C LYS A 189 -7.68 5.22 -31.57
N LYS A 190 -8.77 5.99 -31.41
CA LYS A 190 -9.26 6.91 -32.45
C LYS A 190 -8.23 7.98 -32.81
N LEU A 191 -7.45 8.45 -31.83
CA LEU A 191 -6.37 9.43 -32.01
C LEU A 191 -5.03 8.80 -32.47
N ASN A 192 -5.01 7.49 -32.74
CA ASN A 192 -3.83 6.74 -33.14
C ASN A 192 -2.66 6.84 -32.14
N LEU A 193 -2.97 6.88 -30.84
CA LEU A 193 -2.00 6.92 -29.76
C LEU A 193 -1.63 5.50 -29.31
N ASP A 194 -0.36 5.32 -28.93
CA ASP A 194 0.07 4.07 -28.29
C ASP A 194 -0.56 3.98 -26.90
N LEU A 195 -0.96 2.76 -26.51
CA LEU A 195 -1.52 2.48 -25.19
C LEU A 195 -0.69 1.39 -24.51
N LEU A 196 -0.17 1.69 -23.34
CA LEU A 196 0.54 0.75 -22.48
C LEU A 196 -0.26 0.52 -21.20
N LEU A 197 -0.75 -0.71 -21.00
CA LEU A 197 -1.38 -1.14 -19.76
C LEU A 197 -0.31 -1.74 -18.84
N VAL A 198 -0.15 -1.19 -17.64
CA VAL A 198 0.89 -1.57 -16.69
C VAL A 198 0.25 -2.10 -15.40
N PRO A 199 0.48 -3.36 -15.02
CA PRO A 199 -0.02 -3.88 -13.75
C PRO A 199 0.52 -3.11 -12.55
N ALA A 200 -0.33 -2.81 -11.56
CA ALA A 200 0.04 -2.09 -10.34
C ALA A 200 1.30 -2.65 -9.67
N VAL A 201 1.36 -3.97 -9.54
CA VAL A 201 2.48 -4.69 -8.91
C VAL A 201 3.80 -4.48 -9.67
N LEU A 202 3.76 -4.29 -10.99
CA LEU A 202 4.93 -4.17 -11.83
C LEU A 202 5.58 -2.80 -11.68
N TRP A 203 4.83 -1.71 -11.83
CA TRP A 203 5.40 -0.37 -11.69
C TRP A 203 5.77 -0.08 -10.23
N LYS A 204 4.97 -0.53 -9.24
CA LYS A 204 5.31 -0.40 -7.81
C LYS A 204 6.54 -1.19 -7.40
N HIS A 205 6.88 -2.31 -8.07
CA HIS A 205 8.15 -3.00 -7.80
C HIS A 205 9.34 -2.16 -8.27
N ARG A 206 9.21 -1.34 -9.29
CA ARG A 206 10.31 -0.48 -9.76
C ARG A 206 10.65 0.65 -8.80
N ILE A 207 9.86 0.86 -7.75
CA ILE A 207 10.09 1.84 -6.70
C ILE A 207 10.56 1.09 -5.44
N GLU A 208 11.73 1.45 -4.94
CA GLU A 208 12.31 0.83 -3.76
C GLU A 208 11.51 1.20 -2.50
N GLY A 209 11.29 0.23 -1.61
CA GLY A 209 10.70 0.47 -0.29
C GLY A 209 9.18 0.61 -0.25
N VAL A 210 8.46 0.42 -1.37
CA VAL A 210 6.98 0.49 -1.39
C VAL A 210 6.37 -0.51 -0.39
N PRO A 211 5.60 -0.04 0.61
CA PRO A 211 4.95 -0.89 1.61
C PRO A 211 3.93 -1.88 1.02
N THR A 212 3.55 -2.88 1.81
CA THR A 212 2.54 -3.88 1.40
C THR A 212 1.11 -3.42 1.64
N HIS A 213 0.87 -2.61 2.67
CA HIS A 213 -0.46 -2.15 3.03
C HIS A 213 -0.88 -0.93 2.21
N ARG A 214 -2.12 -0.93 1.70
CA ARG A 214 -2.63 0.13 0.80
C ARG A 214 -2.54 1.52 1.42
N GLN A 215 -2.88 1.68 2.69
CA GLN A 215 -2.82 2.98 3.36
C GLN A 215 -1.39 3.51 3.44
N GLU A 216 -0.45 2.65 3.86
CA GLU A 216 0.98 2.97 3.89
C GLU A 216 1.53 3.25 2.48
N GLN A 217 1.03 2.57 1.45
CA GLN A 217 1.40 2.85 0.06
C GLN A 217 1.01 4.27 -0.35
N LYS A 218 -0.21 4.73 -0.01
CA LYS A 218 -0.66 6.09 -0.33
C LYS A 218 0.26 7.14 0.30
N GLU A 219 0.51 7.01 1.60
CA GLU A 219 1.40 7.91 2.34
C GLU A 219 2.83 7.87 1.77
N PHE A 220 3.32 6.68 1.40
CA PHE A 220 4.61 6.51 0.76
C PHE A 220 4.69 7.20 -0.61
N MET A 221 3.68 7.08 -1.46
CA MET A 221 3.66 7.69 -2.79
C MET A 221 3.58 9.22 -2.70
N MET A 222 2.76 9.75 -1.79
CA MET A 222 2.70 11.19 -1.50
C MET A 222 4.05 11.74 -1.02
N LYS A 223 4.71 11.02 -0.10
CA LYS A 223 6.03 11.41 0.39
C LYS A 223 7.08 11.39 -0.74
N LYS A 224 7.11 10.32 -1.54
CA LYS A 224 8.06 10.20 -2.66
C LYS A 224 7.81 11.25 -3.72
N PHE A 225 6.56 11.53 -4.02
CA PHE A 225 6.19 12.63 -4.90
C PHE A 225 6.81 13.95 -4.43
N PHE A 226 6.60 14.32 -3.16
CA PHE A 226 7.16 15.55 -2.59
C PHE A 226 8.69 15.57 -2.65
N GLU A 227 9.36 14.47 -2.32
CA GLU A 227 10.83 14.34 -2.42
C GLU A 227 11.35 14.61 -3.84
N TYR A 228 10.54 14.34 -4.87
CA TYR A 228 10.93 14.50 -6.27
C TYR A 228 10.51 15.82 -6.92
N THR A 229 9.48 16.46 -6.41
CA THR A 229 8.90 17.67 -7.01
C THR A 229 9.08 18.91 -6.15
N GLU A 230 9.38 18.75 -4.85
CA GLU A 230 9.37 19.80 -3.83
C GLU A 230 8.00 20.52 -3.70
N VAL A 231 6.93 19.87 -4.19
CA VAL A 231 5.57 20.40 -4.21
C VAL A 231 4.63 19.36 -3.59
N GLU A 232 3.66 19.82 -2.80
CA GLU A 232 2.61 18.93 -2.30
C GLU A 232 1.70 18.49 -3.45
N ALA A 233 1.43 17.18 -3.55
CA ALA A 233 0.49 16.69 -4.54
C ALA A 233 -0.92 17.18 -4.23
N ASP A 234 -1.68 17.51 -5.27
CA ASP A 234 -3.07 17.93 -5.18
C ASP A 234 -4.03 16.78 -4.81
N SER A 235 -3.61 15.53 -5.01
CA SER A 235 -4.29 14.33 -4.50
C SER A 235 -3.35 13.12 -4.49
N ASP A 236 -3.78 12.02 -3.86
CA ASP A 236 -3.11 10.73 -3.99
C ASP A 236 -3.17 10.18 -5.42
N ASP A 237 -4.25 10.46 -6.17
CA ASP A 237 -4.38 10.01 -7.56
C ASP A 237 -3.29 10.65 -8.46
N SER A 238 -3.00 11.96 -8.30
CA SER A 238 -1.96 12.63 -9.09
C SER A 238 -0.55 12.18 -8.70
N ALA A 239 -0.33 11.91 -7.41
CA ALA A 239 0.91 11.31 -6.93
C ALA A 239 1.12 9.90 -7.53
N ASP A 240 0.09 9.05 -7.53
CA ASP A 240 0.15 7.72 -8.15
C ASP A 240 0.40 7.81 -9.66
N ALA A 241 -0.28 8.70 -10.38
CA ALA A 241 -0.04 8.92 -11.81
C ALA A 241 1.40 9.38 -12.12
N TYR A 242 1.94 10.29 -11.31
CA TYR A 242 3.33 10.75 -11.41
C TYR A 242 4.32 9.63 -11.12
N MET A 243 4.11 8.89 -10.04
CA MET A 243 5.00 7.82 -9.61
C MET A 243 4.99 6.63 -10.60
N MET A 244 3.82 6.31 -11.17
CA MET A 244 3.69 5.34 -12.26
C MET A 244 4.48 5.80 -13.49
N LEU A 245 4.35 7.07 -13.89
CA LEU A 245 5.09 7.61 -15.03
C LEU A 245 6.60 7.50 -14.81
N ARG A 246 7.07 7.94 -13.64
CA ARG A 246 8.49 7.90 -13.27
C ARG A 246 9.06 6.47 -13.31
N ALA A 247 8.33 5.53 -12.73
CA ALA A 247 8.70 4.11 -12.72
C ALA A 247 8.78 3.51 -14.14
N CYS A 248 7.94 3.98 -15.07
CA CYS A 248 7.97 3.54 -16.46
C CYS A 248 9.10 4.17 -17.28
N LEU A 249 9.51 5.40 -16.95
CA LEU A 249 10.57 6.13 -17.65
C LEU A 249 11.99 5.68 -17.27
N GLY A 250 12.16 5.00 -16.13
CA GLY A 250 13.47 4.43 -15.73
C GLY A 250 13.87 4.66 -14.27
N GLY A 251 13.06 5.35 -13.47
CA GLY A 251 13.37 5.69 -12.06
C GLY A 251 14.14 7.00 -11.92
#